data_AF-A0A966QID5-F1
#
_entry.id   AF-A0A966QID5-F1
#
_cell.length_a   1.000
_cell.length_b   1.000
_cell.length_c   1.000
_cell.angle_alpha   90.00
_cell.angle_beta   90.00
_cell.angle_gamma   90.00
#
_symmetry.space_group_name_H-M   'P 1'
#
loop_
_entity.id
_entity.type
_entity.pdbx_description
1 polymer ?
#
loop_
_entity_poly.entity_id
_entity_poly.type
_entity_poly.pdbx_seq_one_letter_code
_entity_poly.pdbx_strand_id
1 'polypeptide(L)'
;MFKVLRTNRDIRLLFIGDNISIIGDYFTYIALAGLIKDYTGSNFLVALVYVAFTIPSFFISPIAGPIIDRFDRKKVLITVHLLQAVSAVGFLFTSKDRIWVGLVAQVLITCLSAFVTPAVNAAVPNL
;
A
#
# COMPACT_ATOMS: atom_id res chain seq x y z
N MET A 1 12.38 -12.84 18.21
CA MET A 1 11.51 -12.65 17.02
C MET A 1 11.11 -13.96 16.35
N PHE A 2 12.01 -14.77 15.79
CA PHE A 2 11.67 -16.02 15.08
C PHE A 2 10.88 -17.06 15.89
N LYS A 3 11.06 -17.08 17.22
CA LYS A 3 10.31 -17.97 18.13
C LYS A 3 8.81 -17.60 18.18
N VAL A 4 8.48 -16.31 18.19
CA VAL A 4 7.09 -15.80 18.24
C VAL A 4 6.35 -16.11 16.95
N LEU A 5 7.02 -15.95 15.80
CA LEU A 5 6.49 -16.31 14.47
C LEU A 5 6.22 -17.82 14.32
N ARG A 6 6.92 -18.68 15.07
CA ARG A 6 6.66 -20.12 15.06
C ARG A 6 5.51 -20.52 15.96
N THR A 7 5.36 -19.85 17.10
CA THR A 7 4.36 -20.20 18.12
C THR A 7 2.96 -19.65 17.81
N ASN A 8 2.86 -18.43 17.29
CA ASN A 8 1.58 -17.77 17.05
C ASN A 8 1.21 -17.74 15.56
N ARG A 9 0.13 -18.44 15.20
CA ARG A 9 -0.36 -18.53 13.82
C ARG A 9 -0.81 -17.18 13.28
N ASP A 10 -1.49 -16.36 14.08
CA ASP A 10 -2.06 -15.09 13.62
C ASP A 10 -0.95 -14.06 13.36
N ILE A 11 0.04 -13.97 14.25
CA ILE A 11 1.23 -13.13 14.02
C ILE A 11 1.99 -13.59 12.78
N ARG A 12 2.13 -14.91 12.56
CA ARG A 12 2.79 -15.43 11.35
C ARG A 12 2.06 -15.05 10.07
N LEU A 13 0.73 -15.17 10.06
CA LEU A 13 -0.09 -14.80 8.91
C LEU A 13 -0.03 -13.29 8.64
N LEU A 14 -0.11 -12.48 9.69
CA LEU A 14 0.03 -11.03 9.60
C LEU A 14 1.39 -10.65 9.01
N PHE A 15 2.47 -11.22 9.55
CA PHE A 15 3.83 -10.97 9.08
C PHE A 15 3.98 -11.31 7.59
N ILE A 16 3.54 -12.51 7.18
CA ILE A 16 3.67 -12.93 5.77
C ILE A 16 2.82 -12.03 4.85
N GLY A 17 1.57 -11.75 5.23
CA GLY A 17 0.67 -10.92 4.43
C GLY A 17 1.18 -9.50 4.25
N ASP A 18 1.64 -8.88 5.34
CA ASP A 18 2.17 -7.52 5.33
C ASP A 18 3.46 -7.43 4.50
N ASN A 19 4.39 -8.37 4.66
CA ASN A 19 5.61 -8.41 3.85
C ASN A 19 5.30 -8.57 2.35
N ILE A 20 4.35 -9.45 1.99
CA ILE A 20 3.92 -9.61 0.60
C ILE A 20 3.33 -8.30 0.06
N SER A 21 2.51 -7.61 0.86
CA SER A 21 1.91 -6.32 0.49
C SER A 21 2.97 -5.25 0.24
N ILE A 22 3.94 -5.11 1.16
CA ILE A 22 5.04 -4.16 1.03
C ILE A 22 5.84 -4.42 -0.25
N ILE A 23 6.16 -5.69 -0.52
CA ILE A 23 6.84 -6.07 -1.76
C ILE A 23 5.98 -5.64 -2.97
N GLY A 24 4.69 -5.95 -2.97
CA GLY A 24 3.75 -5.53 -4.01
C GLY A 24 3.76 -4.02 -4.26
N ASP A 25 3.73 -3.21 -3.20
CA ASP A 25 3.76 -1.75 -3.29
C ASP A 25 5.02 -1.27 -4.03
N TYR A 26 6.21 -1.80 -3.69
CA TYR A 26 7.44 -1.45 -4.40
C TYR A 26 7.45 -1.93 -5.85
N PHE A 27 6.94 -3.13 -6.13
CA PHE A 27 6.85 -3.65 -7.49
C PHE A 27 5.94 -2.79 -8.36
N THR A 28 4.76 -2.39 -7.85
CA THR A 28 3.85 -1.50 -8.58
C THR A 28 4.47 -0.13 -8.84
N TYR A 29 5.18 0.44 -7.86
CA TYR A 29 5.91 1.70 -8.03
C TYR A 29 6.98 1.61 -9.13
N ILE A 30 7.85 0.60 -9.08
CA ILE A 30 8.93 0.42 -10.07
C ILE A 30 8.34 0.19 -11.47
N ALA A 31 7.32 -0.66 -11.56
CA ALA A 31 6.64 -0.96 -12.81
C ALA A 31 5.98 0.29 -13.41
N LEU A 32 5.25 1.07 -12.61
CA LEU A 32 4.60 2.30 -13.07
C LEU A 32 5.64 3.35 -13.51
N ALA A 33 6.72 3.51 -12.74
CA ALA A 33 7.80 4.44 -13.07
C ALA A 33 8.46 4.08 -14.41
N GLY A 34 8.77 2.80 -14.62
CA GLY A 34 9.31 2.30 -15.89
C GLY A 34 8.33 2.50 -17.06
N LEU A 35 7.08 2.12 -16.87
CA LEU A 35 6.02 2.24 -17.89
C LEU A 35 5.79 3.70 -18.31
N ILE A 36 5.77 4.63 -17.36
CA ILE A 36 5.65 6.07 -17.65
C ILE A 36 6.87 6.60 -18.38
N LYS A 37 8.06 6.14 -18.00
CA LYS A 37 9.30 6.50 -18.71
C LYS A 37 9.27 6.03 -20.16
N ASP A 38 8.85 4.80 -20.40
CA ASP A 38 8.76 4.22 -21.75
C ASP A 38 7.72 4.92 -22.61
N TYR A 39 6.57 5.29 -22.04
CA TYR A 39 5.49 5.93 -22.78
C TYR A 39 5.73 7.41 -23.10
N THR A 40 6.42 8.13 -22.21
CA THR A 40 6.52 9.60 -22.29
C THR A 40 7.94 10.13 -22.48
N GLY A 41 8.96 9.34 -22.15
CA GLY A 41 10.34 9.79 -22.05
C GLY A 41 10.60 10.81 -20.93
N SER A 42 9.57 11.24 -20.18
CA SER A 42 9.65 12.38 -19.27
C SER A 42 10.12 11.98 -17.87
N ASN A 43 11.28 12.50 -17.45
CA ASN A 43 11.77 12.33 -16.08
C ASN A 43 10.88 13.02 -15.04
N PHE A 44 10.19 14.10 -15.43
CA PHE A 44 9.30 14.82 -14.54
C PHE A 44 8.10 13.95 -14.14
N LEU A 45 7.50 13.23 -15.09
CA LEU A 45 6.39 12.33 -14.79
C LEU A 45 6.82 11.14 -13.91
N VAL A 46 8.03 10.63 -14.11
CA VAL A 46 8.61 9.61 -13.22
C VAL A 46 8.79 10.14 -11.79
N ALA A 47 9.27 11.37 -11.64
CA ALA A 47 9.35 12.01 -10.32
C ALA A 47 7.97 12.18 -9.67
N LEU A 48 6.94 12.46 -10.47
CA LEU A 48 5.55 12.53 -9.99
C LEU A 48 5.03 11.17 -9.49
N VAL A 49 5.46 10.06 -10.09
CA VAL A 49 5.15 8.70 -9.57
C VAL A 49 5.74 8.51 -8.18
N TYR A 50 6.97 8.97 -7.95
CA TYR A 50 7.59 8.89 -6.63
C TYR A 50 6.86 9.75 -5.60
N VAL A 51 6.40 10.93 -6.01
CA VAL A 51 5.53 11.78 -5.18
C VAL A 51 4.22 11.05 -4.85
N ALA A 52 3.56 10.44 -5.84
CA ALA A 52 2.34 9.66 -5.64
C ALA A 52 2.55 8.45 -4.71
N PHE A 53 3.75 7.86 -4.73
CA PHE A 53 4.11 6.73 -3.87
C PHE A 53 4.35 7.12 -2.40
N THR A 54 4.80 8.34 -2.12
CA THR A 54 5.30 8.74 -0.79
C THR A 54 4.44 9.80 -0.09
N ILE A 55 4.05 10.85 -0.80
CA ILE A 55 3.42 12.04 -0.19
C ILE A 55 1.99 11.78 0.30
N PRO A 56 1.12 11.06 -0.42
CA PRO A 56 -0.27 10.89 0.02
C PRO A 56 -0.39 10.23 1.41
N SER A 57 0.44 9.24 1.72
CA SER A 57 0.37 8.52 3.00
C SER A 57 0.68 9.44 4.18
N PHE A 58 1.59 10.40 4.00
CA PHE A 58 1.92 11.39 5.01
C PHE A 58 0.69 12.20 5.44
N PHE A 59 -0.12 12.66 4.50
CA PHE A 59 -1.34 13.42 4.78
C PHE A 59 -2.46 12.58 5.39
N ILE A 60 -2.53 11.29 5.05
CA ILE A 60 -3.56 10.38 5.58
C ILE A 60 -3.19 9.83 6.98
N SER A 61 -1.90 9.74 7.30
CA SER A 61 -1.41 9.14 8.55
C SER A 61 -2.02 9.71 9.85
N PRO A 62 -2.29 11.03 10.01
CA PRO A 62 -2.89 11.57 11.23
C PRO A 62 -4.36 11.17 11.41
N ILE A 63 -5.04 10.87 10.31
CA ILE A 63 -6.45 10.46 10.28
C ILE A 63 -6.55 8.95 10.53
N ALA A 64 -5.57 8.18 10.05
CA ALA A 64 -5.56 6.73 10.14
C ALA A 64 -5.55 6.22 11.60
N GLY A 65 -4.75 6.83 12.47
CA GLY A 65 -4.62 6.42 13.88
C GLY A 65 -5.95 6.39 14.64
N PRO A 66 -6.65 7.53 14.79
CA PRO A 66 -7.93 7.59 15.50
C PRO A 66 -9.02 6.67 14.94
N ILE A 67 -8.98 6.38 13.63
CA ILE A 67 -9.90 5.42 12.99
C ILE A 67 -9.56 4.01 13.49
N ILE A 68 -8.31 3.60 13.41
CA ILE A 68 -7.87 2.24 13.79
C ILE A 68 -8.11 1.94 15.26
N ASP A 69 -8.02 2.95 16.12
CA ASP A 69 -8.30 2.77 17.55
C ASP A 69 -9.78 2.43 17.81
N ARG A 70 -10.69 2.89 16.94
CA ARG A 70 -12.15 2.71 17.07
C ARG A 70 -12.68 1.43 16.44
N PHE A 71 -11.96 0.87 15.47
CA PHE A 71 -12.42 -0.31 14.72
C PHE A 71 -11.62 -1.57 15.07
N ASP A 72 -12.18 -2.74 14.72
CA ASP A 72 -11.47 -4.01 14.83
C ASP A 72 -10.29 -4.02 13.85
N ARG A 73 -9.08 -4.03 14.42
CA ARG A 73 -7.80 -3.97 13.71
C ARG A 73 -7.65 -5.07 12.65
N LYS A 74 -8.12 -6.29 12.94
CA LYS A 74 -8.06 -7.41 11.98
C LYS A 74 -8.95 -7.12 10.77
N LYS A 75 -10.16 -6.60 11.00
CA LYS A 75 -11.09 -6.22 9.92
C LYS A 75 -10.57 -5.04 9.10
N VAL A 76 -9.94 -4.05 9.75
CA VAL A 76 -9.33 -2.92 9.06
C VAL A 76 -8.20 -3.40 8.14
N LEU A 77 -7.26 -4.21 8.65
CA LEU A 77 -6.16 -4.75 7.85
C LEU A 77 -6.64 -5.54 6.63
N ILE A 78 -7.60 -6.45 6.82
CA ILE A 78 -8.18 -7.22 5.72
C ILE A 78 -8.83 -6.29 4.68
N THR A 79 -9.59 -5.29 5.14
CA THR A 79 -10.29 -4.35 4.26
C THR A 79 -9.29 -3.50 3.47
N VAL A 80 -8.25 -2.98 4.13
CA VAL A 80 -7.19 -2.17 3.52
C VAL A 80 -6.46 -2.98 2.44
N HIS A 81 -6.01 -4.19 2.74
CA HIS A 81 -5.32 -5.03 1.75
C HIS A 81 -6.23 -5.42 0.57
N LEU A 82 -7.52 -5.67 0.81
CA LEU A 82 -8.48 -5.91 -0.27
C LEU A 82 -8.66 -4.67 -1.16
N LEU A 83 -8.77 -3.47 -0.57
CA LEU A 83 -8.87 -2.22 -1.32
C LEU A 83 -7.59 -1.92 -2.10
N GLN A 84 -6.40 -2.25 -1.55
CA GLN A 84 -5.13 -2.13 -2.28
C GLN A 84 -5.11 -3.09 -3.47
N ALA A 85 -5.52 -4.34 -3.28
CA ALA A 85 -5.60 -5.33 -4.36
C ALA A 85 -6.57 -4.89 -5.48
N VAL A 86 -7.74 -4.34 -5.12
CA VAL A 86 -8.70 -3.77 -6.09
C VAL A 86 -8.10 -2.55 -6.80
N SER A 87 -7.41 -1.67 -6.08
CA SER A 87 -6.74 -0.51 -6.66
C SER A 87 -5.64 -0.93 -7.64
N ALA A 88 -4.94 -2.02 -7.36
CA ALA A 88 -3.91 -2.55 -8.25
C ALA A 88 -4.46 -3.05 -9.59
N VAL A 89 -5.73 -3.46 -9.67
CA VAL A 89 -6.40 -3.76 -10.96
C VAL A 89 -6.43 -2.53 -11.87
N GLY A 90 -6.44 -1.33 -11.29
CA GLY A 90 -6.33 -0.06 -12.03
C GLY A 90 -5.10 0.02 -12.94
N PHE A 91 -3.99 -0.61 -12.55
CA PHE A 91 -2.78 -0.62 -13.39
C PHE A 91 -2.98 -1.31 -14.74
N LEU A 92 -3.87 -2.31 -14.83
CA LEU A 92 -4.17 -3.01 -16.09
C LEU A 92 -4.80 -2.10 -17.15
N PHE A 93 -5.40 -0.99 -16.73
CA PHE A 93 -6.01 -0.01 -17.62
C PHE A 93 -5.06 1.15 -17.96
N THR A 94 -3.80 1.07 -17.53
CA THR A 94 -2.79 2.07 -17.87
C THR A 94 -2.38 1.90 -19.33
N SER A 95 -2.42 2.98 -20.08
CA SER A 95 -2.02 3.02 -21.49
C SER A 95 -1.33 4.34 -21.77
N LYS A 96 -0.70 4.48 -22.95
CA LYS A 96 0.03 5.70 -23.34
C LYS A 96 -0.80 6.98 -23.19
N ASP A 97 -2.10 6.92 -23.51
CA ASP A 97 -3.02 8.06 -23.41
C ASP A 97 -3.70 8.19 -22.03
N ARG A 98 -3.52 7.19 -21.15
CA ARG A 98 -4.24 7.04 -19.87
C ARG A 98 -3.29 6.80 -18.69
N ILE A 99 -2.15 7.46 -18.70
CA ILE A 99 -1.13 7.36 -17.64
C ILE A 99 -1.68 7.79 -16.28
N TRP A 100 -2.61 8.75 -16.29
CA TRP A 100 -3.26 9.25 -15.07
C TRP A 100 -3.99 8.14 -14.29
N VAL A 101 -4.47 7.08 -14.94
CA VAL A 101 -5.15 5.96 -14.28
C VAL A 101 -4.17 5.23 -13.35
N GLY A 102 -2.95 4.97 -13.83
CA GLY A 102 -1.89 4.37 -13.03
C GLY A 102 -1.48 5.27 -11.86
N LEU A 103 -1.40 6.59 -12.07
CA LEU A 103 -1.11 7.55 -10.99
C LEU A 103 -2.21 7.56 -9.92
N VAL A 104 -3.50 7.55 -10.32
CA VAL A 104 -4.62 7.49 -9.38
C VAL A 104 -4.60 6.17 -8.59
N ALA A 105 -4.38 5.04 -9.27
CA ALA A 105 -4.24 3.74 -8.61
C ALA A 105 -3.10 3.75 -7.58
N GLN A 106 -1.95 4.32 -7.94
CA GLN A 106 -0.80 4.46 -7.04
C GLN A 106 -1.14 5.31 -5.81
N VAL A 107 -1.78 6.46 -6.01
CA VAL A 107 -2.19 7.34 -4.90
C VAL A 107 -3.16 6.63 -3.97
N LEU A 108 -4.13 5.88 -4.51
CA LEU A 108 -5.08 5.11 -3.70
C LEU A 108 -4.38 4.06 -2.84
N ILE A 109 -3.46 3.29 -3.43
CA ILE A 109 -2.67 2.29 -2.70
C ILE A 109 -1.86 2.94 -1.57
N THR A 110 -1.21 4.07 -1.85
CA THR A 110 -0.40 4.80 -0.87
C THR A 110 -1.26 5.44 0.23
N CYS A 111 -2.45 5.94 -0.07
CA CYS A 111 -3.39 6.42 0.96
C CYS A 111 -3.83 5.28 1.89
N LEU A 112 -4.09 4.09 1.33
CA LEU A 112 -4.49 2.91 2.08
C LEU A 112 -3.36 2.37 2.96
N SER A 113 -2.10 2.42 2.50
CA SER A 113 -0.96 1.93 3.27
C SER A 113 -0.74 2.72 4.57
N ALA A 114 -1.20 3.97 4.65
CA ALA A 114 -1.16 4.79 5.87
C ALA A 114 -1.90 4.15 7.07
N PHE A 115 -2.86 3.26 6.80
CA PHE A 115 -3.61 2.54 7.84
C PHE A 115 -2.90 1.28 8.34
N VAL A 116 -1.91 0.76 7.61
CA VAL A 116 -1.31 -0.55 7.89
C VAL A 116 -0.42 -0.48 9.14
N THR A 117 0.55 0.43 9.16
CA THR A 117 1.50 0.59 10.28
C THR A 117 0.82 0.74 11.65
N PRO A 118 -0.10 1.71 11.85
CA PRO A 118 -0.83 1.83 13.12
C PRO A 118 -1.65 0.57 13.47
N ALA A 119 -2.28 -0.08 12.49
CA ALA A 119 -3.08 -1.28 12.75
C ALA A 119 -2.22 -2.49 13.14
N VAL A 120 -1.06 -2.69 12.51
CA VAL A 120 -0.10 -3.75 12.87
C VAL A 120 0.45 -3.52 14.28
N ASN A 121 0.89 -2.29 14.58
CA ASN A 121 1.45 -1.95 15.90
C ASN A 121 0.43 -2.15 17.04
N ALA A 122 -0.86 -1.88 16.79
CA ALA A 122 -1.92 -2.11 17.75
C ALA A 122 -2.39 -3.59 17.82
N ALA A 123 -2.23 -4.36 16.74
CA ALA A 123 -2.63 -5.77 16.68
C ALA A 123 -1.63 -6.70 17.36
N VAL A 124 -0.31 -6.47 17.19
CA VAL A 124 0.74 -7.37 17.71
C VAL A 124 0.68 -7.60 19.24
N PRO A 125 0.42 -6.60 20.10
CA PRO A 125 0.33 -6.82 21.55
C PRO A 125 -0.89 -7.65 21.98
N ASN A 126 -1.92 -7.72 21.14
CA ASN A 126 -3.20 -8.37 21.45
C ASN A 126 -3.33 -9.78 20.84
N LEU A 127 -2.31 -10.25 20.11
CA LEU A 127 -2.25 -11.57 19.46
C LEU A 127 -1.24 -12.47 20.18
#